data_AF-A0A953J9T9-F1
#
_entry.id   AF-A0A953J9T9-F1
#
_cell.length_a   1.000
_cell.length_b   1.000
_cell.length_c   1.000
_cell.angle_alpha   90.00
_cell.angle_beta   90.00
_cell.angle_gamma   90.00
#
_symmetry.space_group_name_H-M   'P 1'
#
loop_
_entity.id
_entity.type
_entity.pdbx_description
1 polymer ?
#
loop_
_entity_poly.entity_id
_entity_poly.type
_entity_poly.pdbx_seq_one_letter_code
_entity_poly.pdbx_strand_id
1 'polypeptide(L)'
;MTVQVTDGIVTLTGTTDNLLDRERAERRASLEKGVRAVVNRIDVEPATTVSDNELQQDIETALKSNTATDVHETVVSVDNGTTQLTGMTDSLAEKRFAGDVAKGVRGIRAMDNAITVQYKTRRTNSEISADVKGKLRRDALADNGLIDVKVADSVVTLSGTVGSLAEKDCTVLDACITGVKKVDSPGLPVERWARDEDMRAGKCVEKTVAELFRAVEDAFLFDPRTNSFNIRTEVSGDTVTLRRTVNSLAAKRAAAADARSTAGVREEKNFPTWPLAGT
;
A
#
# COMPACT_ATOMS: atom_id res chain seq x y z
N MET A 1 9.89 17.09 11.18
CA MET A 1 10.13 15.83 10.44
C MET A 1 11.63 15.63 10.30
N THR A 2 12.12 14.40 10.44
CA THR A 2 13.51 14.01 10.18
C THR A 2 13.54 12.79 9.27
N VAL A 3 14.62 12.67 8.49
CA VAL A 3 14.83 11.59 7.52
C VAL A 3 16.19 10.97 7.80
N GLN A 4 16.23 9.65 7.93
CA GLN A 4 17.46 8.87 8.03
C GLN A 4 17.49 7.83 6.92
N VAL A 5 18.67 7.59 6.35
CA VAL A 5 18.85 6.62 5.28
C VAL A 5 20.00 5.70 5.64
N THR A 6 19.72 4.40 5.74
CA THR A 6 20.74 3.37 6.01
C THR A 6 20.53 2.20 5.06
N ASP A 7 21.54 1.88 4.25
CA ASP A 7 21.50 0.78 3.28
C ASP A 7 20.24 0.77 2.39
N GLY A 8 19.83 1.95 1.92
CA GLY A 8 18.63 2.14 1.11
C GLY A 8 17.31 2.08 1.88
N ILE A 9 17.30 1.85 3.19
CA ILE A 9 16.09 1.93 4.01
C ILE A 9 15.94 3.35 4.51
N VAL A 10 14.82 3.99 4.16
CA VAL A 10 14.48 5.35 4.59
C VAL A 10 13.60 5.27 5.81
N THR A 11 14.04 5.84 6.93
CA THR A 11 13.23 6.01 8.13
C THR A 11 12.72 7.44 8.20
N LEU A 12 11.40 7.59 8.17
CA LEU A 12 10.72 8.88 8.32
C LEU A 12 10.21 9.00 9.76
N THR A 13 10.56 10.09 10.46
CA THR A 13 10.00 10.37 11.78
C THR A 13 9.51 11.81 11.91
N GLY A 14 8.56 12.05 12.79
CA GLY A 14 7.98 13.37 13.05
C GLY A 14 6.48 13.26 13.30
N THR A 15 5.79 14.39 13.22
CA THR A 15 4.35 14.49 13.42
C THR A 15 3.67 15.13 12.21
N THR A 16 2.40 14.82 12.02
CA THR A 16 1.52 15.45 11.03
C THR A 16 0.10 15.58 11.58
N ASP A 17 -0.71 16.41 10.92
CA ASP A 17 -2.10 16.66 11.31
C ASP A 17 -3.08 15.57 10.84
N ASN A 18 -2.75 14.82 9.77
CA ASN A 18 -3.67 13.86 9.15
C ASN A 18 -2.94 12.65 8.53
N LEU A 19 -3.68 11.57 8.30
CA LEU A 19 -3.15 10.32 7.76
C LEU A 19 -2.68 10.45 6.30
N LEU A 20 -3.34 11.29 5.49
CA LEU A 20 -3.00 11.45 4.07
C LEU A 20 -1.58 12.01 3.89
N ASP A 21 -1.19 13.00 4.69
CA ASP A 21 0.14 13.61 4.62
C ASP A 21 1.22 12.63 5.05
N ARG A 22 0.94 11.79 6.07
CA ARG A 22 1.82 10.70 6.48
C ARG A 22 2.07 9.71 5.34
N GLU A 23 1.01 9.27 4.66
CA GLU A 23 1.13 8.33 3.53
C GLU A 23 1.80 8.99 2.30
N ARG A 24 1.54 10.28 2.06
CA ARG A 24 2.20 11.03 0.99
C ARG A 24 3.69 11.18 1.23
N ALA A 25 4.13 11.43 2.46
CA ALA A 25 5.55 11.51 2.80
C ALA A 25 6.27 10.19 2.48
N GLU A 26 5.65 9.06 2.81
CA GLU A 26 6.16 7.73 2.48
C GLU A 26 6.22 7.47 0.98
N ARG A 27 5.14 7.79 0.25
CA ARG A 27 5.11 7.68 -1.22
C ARG A 27 6.18 8.57 -1.88
N ARG A 28 6.45 9.74 -1.31
CA ARG A 28 7.51 10.64 -1.81
C ARG A 28 8.89 10.05 -1.56
N ALA A 29 9.14 9.51 -0.38
CA ALA A 29 10.38 8.82 -0.09
C ALA A 29 10.58 7.59 -1.01
N SER A 30 9.52 6.84 -1.31
CA SER A 30 9.60 5.66 -2.17
C SER A 30 9.87 5.95 -3.65
N LEU A 31 9.66 7.20 -4.09
CA LEU A 31 10.01 7.67 -5.43
C LEU A 31 11.52 7.89 -5.60
N GLU A 32 12.27 8.04 -4.51
CA GLU A 32 13.70 8.34 -4.58
C GLU A 32 14.50 7.12 -5.04
N LYS A 33 15.45 7.37 -5.95
CA LYS A 33 16.31 6.31 -6.51
C LYS A 33 17.15 5.69 -5.39
N GLY A 34 17.16 4.36 -5.32
CA GLY A 34 17.96 3.62 -4.34
C GLY A 34 17.24 3.29 -3.03
N VAL A 35 15.98 3.71 -2.85
CA VAL A 35 15.15 3.32 -1.69
C VAL A 35 14.68 1.86 -1.80
N ARG A 36 15.01 1.05 -0.79
CA ARG A 36 14.70 -0.39 -0.64
C ARG A 36 13.45 -0.59 0.18
N ALA A 37 13.31 0.16 1.25
CA ALA A 37 12.13 0.16 2.08
C ALA A 37 11.92 1.54 2.68
N VAL A 38 10.67 1.88 3.00
CA VAL A 38 10.35 3.06 3.81
C VAL A 38 9.76 2.61 5.12
N VAL A 39 10.46 2.91 6.21
CA VAL A 39 9.97 2.74 7.58
C VAL A 39 9.30 4.06 7.99
N ASN A 40 7.98 4.11 7.90
CA ASN A 40 7.20 5.30 8.20
C ASN A 40 6.77 5.33 9.69
N ARG A 41 7.46 6.17 10.46
CA ARG A 41 7.23 6.44 11.88
C ARG A 41 6.80 7.90 12.11
N ILE A 42 6.09 8.47 11.15
CA ILE A 42 5.40 9.74 11.35
C ILE A 42 4.12 9.45 12.15
N ASP A 43 3.92 10.18 13.25
CA ASP A 43 2.72 10.08 14.08
C ASP A 43 1.69 11.13 13.68
N VAL A 44 0.40 10.78 13.77
CA VAL A 44 -0.69 11.73 13.52
C VAL A 44 -1.09 12.37 14.84
N GLU A 45 -0.58 13.57 15.06
CA GLU A 45 -0.75 14.37 16.28
C GLU A 45 -1.21 15.78 15.89
N PRO A 46 -2.52 15.99 15.68
CA PRO A 46 -3.05 17.31 15.39
C PRO A 46 -2.84 18.25 16.58
N ALA A 47 -2.61 19.54 16.31
CA ALA A 47 -2.40 20.55 17.35
C ALA A 47 -3.57 20.69 18.35
N THR A 48 -4.78 20.33 17.91
CA THR A 48 -5.99 20.30 18.75
C THR A 48 -6.58 18.90 18.71
N THR A 49 -6.88 18.34 19.88
CA THR A 49 -7.63 17.08 19.98
C THR A 49 -9.04 17.28 19.44
N VAL A 50 -9.43 16.46 18.47
CA VAL A 50 -10.77 16.43 17.88
C VAL A 50 -11.49 15.19 18.41
N SER A 51 -12.76 15.32 18.79
CA SER A 51 -13.57 14.18 19.24
C SER A 51 -13.96 13.28 18.07
N ASP A 52 -14.23 11.99 18.32
CA ASP A 52 -14.63 11.06 17.25
C ASP A 52 -15.92 11.49 16.53
N ASN A 53 -16.86 12.11 17.26
CA ASN A 53 -18.08 12.66 16.67
C ASN A 53 -17.79 13.81 15.71
N GLU A 54 -16.89 14.72 16.09
CA GLU A 54 -16.45 15.82 15.23
C GLU A 54 -15.68 15.28 14.02
N LEU A 55 -14.78 14.30 14.20
CA LEU A 55 -14.07 13.63 13.12
C LEU A 55 -15.03 12.98 12.13
N GLN A 56 -16.06 12.28 12.63
CA GLN A 56 -17.08 11.68 11.78
C GLN A 56 -17.81 12.76 10.96
N GLN A 57 -18.24 13.85 11.62
CA GLN A 57 -18.94 14.95 10.96
C GLN A 57 -18.06 15.66 9.92
N ASP A 58 -16.78 15.85 10.21
CA ASP A 58 -15.81 16.44 9.29
C ASP A 58 -15.58 15.56 8.06
N ILE A 59 -15.47 14.23 8.25
CA ILE A 59 -15.38 13.28 7.13
C ILE A 59 -16.64 13.32 6.29
N GLU A 60 -17.82 13.22 6.90
CA GLU A 60 -19.09 13.28 6.17
C GLU A 60 -19.24 14.59 5.39
N THR A 61 -18.81 15.71 5.97
CA THR A 61 -18.83 17.03 5.32
C THR A 61 -17.85 17.07 4.16
N ALA A 62 -16.62 16.58 4.35
CA ALA A 62 -15.60 16.53 3.32
C ALA A 62 -16.05 15.67 2.12
N LEU A 63 -16.64 14.51 2.38
CA LEU A 63 -17.20 13.62 1.35
C LEU A 63 -18.40 14.25 0.63
N LYS A 64 -19.33 14.89 1.36
CA LYS A 64 -20.48 15.59 0.74
C LYS A 64 -20.06 16.78 -0.12
N SER A 65 -18.98 17.46 0.27
CA SER A 65 -18.49 18.65 -0.45
C SER A 65 -17.81 18.33 -1.79
N ASN A 66 -17.49 17.06 -2.03
CA ASN A 66 -16.66 16.66 -3.14
C ASN A 66 -17.45 15.83 -4.16
N THR A 67 -17.67 16.39 -5.35
CA THR A 67 -18.47 15.76 -6.40
C THR A 67 -17.85 14.47 -6.94
N ALA A 68 -16.54 14.27 -6.76
CA ALA A 68 -15.83 13.06 -7.18
C ALA A 68 -15.88 11.92 -6.15
N THR A 69 -16.52 12.13 -4.99
CA THR A 69 -16.81 11.08 -4.00
C THR A 69 -18.28 10.67 -4.00
N ASP A 70 -18.90 10.52 -5.19
CA ASP A 70 -20.29 10.05 -5.35
C ASP A 70 -20.44 8.55 -4.97
N VAL A 71 -20.11 8.25 -3.71
CA VAL A 71 -20.26 6.95 -3.09
C VAL A 71 -21.65 6.94 -2.46
N HIS A 72 -22.55 6.20 -3.09
CA HIS A 72 -23.90 6.00 -2.58
C HIS A 72 -23.86 5.29 -1.23
N GLU A 73 -24.63 5.82 -0.28
CA GLU A 73 -24.79 5.25 1.05
C GLU A 73 -23.47 5.11 1.82
N THR A 74 -22.58 6.11 1.72
CA THR A 74 -21.36 6.10 2.53
C THR A 74 -21.71 6.21 4.01
N VAL A 75 -21.34 5.20 4.78
CA VAL A 75 -21.42 5.19 6.24
C VAL A 75 -20.01 5.31 6.80
N VAL A 76 -19.84 6.32 7.65
CA VAL A 76 -18.59 6.62 8.34
C VAL A 76 -18.74 6.20 9.80
N SER A 77 -17.79 5.44 10.32
CA SER A 77 -17.65 5.22 11.76
C SER A 77 -16.24 5.62 12.20
N VAL A 78 -16.14 6.22 13.38
CA VAL A 78 -14.87 6.64 13.97
C VAL A 78 -14.79 6.14 15.40
N ASP A 79 -13.67 5.51 15.74
CA ASP A 79 -13.36 5.07 17.10
C ASP A 79 -11.89 5.39 17.41
N ASN A 80 -11.67 6.30 18.37
CA ASN A 80 -10.37 6.78 18.81
C ASN A 80 -9.45 7.23 17.65
N GLY A 81 -10.01 7.98 16.71
CA GLY A 81 -9.33 8.43 15.49
C GLY A 81 -9.02 7.32 14.48
N THR A 82 -9.57 6.11 14.65
CA THR A 82 -9.59 5.05 13.62
C THR A 82 -10.92 5.09 12.89
N THR A 83 -10.88 5.31 11.59
CA THR A 83 -12.09 5.42 10.75
C THR A 83 -12.35 4.14 9.98
N GLN A 84 -13.62 3.77 9.84
CA GLN A 84 -14.05 2.81 8.83
C GLN A 84 -15.02 3.48 7.86
N LEU A 85 -14.75 3.32 6.56
CA LEU A 85 -15.64 3.72 5.48
C LEU A 85 -16.31 2.48 4.89
N THR A 86 -17.64 2.50 4.84
CA THR A 86 -18.45 1.47 4.16
C THR A 86 -19.45 2.15 3.24
N GLY A 87 -19.99 1.42 2.27
CA GLY A 87 -20.91 1.95 1.27
C GLY A 87 -20.74 1.30 -0.09
N MET A 88 -21.34 1.88 -1.13
CA MET A 88 -21.26 1.39 -2.50
C MET A 88 -20.85 2.48 -3.49
N THR A 89 -20.04 2.11 -4.47
CA THR A 89 -19.60 2.99 -5.58
C THR A 89 -19.54 2.19 -6.86
N ASP A 90 -19.61 2.84 -8.01
CA ASP A 90 -19.43 2.18 -9.30
C ASP A 90 -17.98 2.19 -9.81
N SER A 91 -17.02 2.71 -9.03
CA SER A 91 -15.63 2.84 -9.45
C SER A 91 -14.60 2.62 -8.33
N LEU A 92 -13.53 1.88 -8.63
CA LEU A 92 -12.35 1.79 -7.77
C LEU A 92 -11.68 3.16 -7.55
N ALA A 93 -11.76 4.06 -8.53
CA ALA A 93 -11.20 5.41 -8.41
C ALA A 93 -11.95 6.21 -7.35
N GLU A 94 -13.28 6.17 -7.36
CA GLU A 94 -14.13 6.81 -6.35
C GLU A 94 -13.92 6.20 -4.96
N LYS A 95 -13.86 4.87 -4.85
CA LYS A 95 -13.50 4.18 -3.60
C LYS A 95 -12.20 4.74 -3.02
N ARG A 96 -11.15 4.82 -3.83
CA ARG A 96 -9.83 5.33 -3.41
C ARG A 96 -9.90 6.80 -3.02
N PHE A 97 -10.55 7.60 -3.85
CA PHE A 97 -10.65 9.03 -3.64
C PHE A 97 -11.44 9.38 -2.38
N ALA A 98 -12.53 8.66 -2.09
CA ALA A 98 -13.25 8.77 -0.81
C ALA A 98 -12.33 8.46 0.39
N GLY A 99 -11.49 7.42 0.24
CA GLY A 99 -10.45 7.12 1.23
C GLY A 99 -9.44 8.26 1.39
N ASP A 100 -8.95 8.85 0.31
CA ASP A 100 -8.00 9.96 0.37
C ASP A 100 -8.60 11.22 0.98
N VAL A 101 -9.87 11.54 0.66
CA VAL A 101 -10.62 12.64 1.26
C VAL A 101 -10.75 12.44 2.77
N ALA A 102 -11.18 11.25 3.21
CA ALA A 102 -11.31 10.96 4.64
C ALA A 102 -9.95 10.99 5.36
N LYS A 103 -8.89 10.43 4.77
CA LYS A 103 -7.52 10.48 5.32
C LYS A 103 -6.98 11.90 5.45
N GLY A 104 -7.47 12.85 4.65
CA GLY A 104 -7.09 14.25 4.68
C GLY A 104 -7.71 15.03 5.85
N VAL A 105 -8.72 14.47 6.51
CA VAL A 105 -9.32 15.09 7.70
C VAL A 105 -8.32 15.07 8.85
N ARG A 106 -8.17 16.21 9.51
CA ARG A 106 -7.26 16.39 10.64
C ARG A 106 -7.66 15.48 11.79
N GLY A 107 -6.70 14.74 12.35
CA GLY A 107 -6.90 13.86 13.50
C GLY A 107 -7.22 12.40 13.17
N ILE A 108 -7.42 12.06 11.89
CA ILE A 108 -7.56 10.66 11.47
C ILE A 108 -6.19 9.97 11.55
N ARG A 109 -6.08 8.95 12.40
CA ARG A 109 -4.82 8.24 12.70
C ARG A 109 -4.68 6.93 11.93
N ALA A 110 -5.81 6.28 11.66
CA ALA A 110 -5.88 5.03 10.92
C ALA A 110 -7.21 4.97 10.16
N MET A 111 -7.25 4.25 9.05
CA MET A 111 -8.47 4.07 8.28
C MET A 111 -8.56 2.67 7.67
N ASP A 112 -9.77 2.12 7.67
CA ASP A 112 -10.16 0.96 6.89
C ASP A 112 -11.22 1.35 5.84
N ASN A 113 -10.93 1.11 4.56
CA ASN A 113 -11.83 1.43 3.46
C ASN A 113 -12.49 0.17 2.90
N ALA A 114 -13.64 -0.16 3.49
CA ALA A 114 -14.47 -1.30 3.19
C ALA A 114 -15.63 -0.97 2.21
N ILE A 115 -15.55 0.15 1.47
CA ILE A 115 -16.49 0.47 0.39
C ILE A 115 -16.50 -0.64 -0.66
N THR A 116 -17.68 -1.06 -1.11
CA THR A 116 -17.86 -2.11 -2.12
C THR A 116 -18.04 -1.49 -3.51
N VAL A 117 -17.32 -2.01 -4.51
CA VAL A 117 -17.43 -1.51 -5.89
C VAL A 117 -18.42 -2.37 -6.69
N GLN A 118 -19.44 -1.73 -7.25
CA GLN A 118 -20.49 -2.32 -8.10
C GLN A 118 -20.61 -1.56 -9.42
N TYR A 119 -19.92 -2.04 -10.45
CA TYR A 119 -19.95 -1.44 -11.78
C TYR A 119 -21.34 -1.47 -12.43
N LYS A 120 -21.82 -0.32 -12.91
CA LYS A 120 -23.09 -0.20 -13.66
C LYS A 120 -23.04 -0.86 -15.04
N THR A 121 -21.87 -0.89 -15.67
CA THR A 121 -21.65 -1.46 -16.99
C THR A 121 -20.71 -2.65 -16.93
N ARG A 122 -21.04 -3.71 -17.68
CA ARG A 122 -20.12 -4.84 -17.88
C ARG A 122 -19.19 -4.52 -19.03
N ARG A 123 -17.89 -4.55 -18.77
CA ARG A 123 -16.85 -4.53 -19.79
C ARG A 123 -16.31 -5.94 -19.99
N THR A 124 -15.92 -6.25 -21.21
CA THR A 124 -15.21 -7.49 -21.51
C THR A 124 -13.77 -7.43 -20.98
N ASN A 125 -13.19 -8.59 -20.66
CA ASN A 125 -11.79 -8.67 -20.21
C ASN A 125 -10.81 -8.08 -21.25
N SER A 126 -11.15 -8.18 -22.55
CA SER A 126 -10.35 -7.63 -23.64
C SER A 126 -10.33 -6.10 -23.63
N GLU A 127 -11.50 -5.46 -23.45
CA GLU A 127 -11.60 -4.00 -23.35
C GLU A 127 -10.86 -3.47 -22.12
N ILE A 128 -11.01 -4.15 -20.98
CA ILE A 128 -10.29 -3.80 -19.75
C ILE A 128 -8.77 -3.92 -19.98
N SER A 129 -8.30 -5.04 -20.55
CA SER A 129 -6.88 -5.25 -20.83
C SER A 129 -6.30 -4.19 -21.76
N ALA A 130 -7.02 -3.86 -22.84
CA ALA A 130 -6.59 -2.84 -23.80
C ALA A 130 -6.46 -1.46 -23.17
N ASP A 131 -7.40 -1.08 -22.31
CA ASP A 131 -7.43 0.21 -21.62
C ASP A 131 -6.33 0.31 -20.55
N VAL A 132 -6.15 -0.72 -19.72
CA VAL A 132 -5.01 -0.78 -18.77
C VAL A 132 -3.68 -0.65 -19.50
N LYS A 133 -3.45 -1.46 -20.55
CA LYS A 133 -2.23 -1.35 -21.37
C LYS A 133 -2.08 0.04 -22.01
N GLY A 134 -3.20 0.66 -22.38
CA GLY A 134 -3.23 2.03 -22.91
C GLY A 134 -2.84 3.10 -21.88
N LYS A 135 -3.21 2.93 -20.61
CA LYS A 135 -2.80 3.83 -19.52
C LYS A 135 -1.32 3.66 -19.18
N LEU A 136 -0.85 2.42 -18.98
CA LEU A 136 0.55 2.12 -18.71
C LEU A 136 1.48 2.65 -19.81
N ARG A 137 1.02 2.65 -21.06
CA ARG A 137 1.76 3.25 -22.18
C ARG A 137 1.96 4.76 -22.09
N ARG A 138 1.08 5.46 -21.39
CA ARG A 138 1.09 6.92 -21.25
C ARG A 138 1.70 7.38 -19.93
N ASP A 139 1.83 6.49 -18.95
CA ASP A 139 2.47 6.82 -17.68
C ASP A 139 4.00 6.88 -17.86
N ALA A 140 4.58 8.04 -17.56
CA ALA A 140 6.01 8.27 -17.64
C ALA A 140 6.80 7.52 -16.54
N LEU A 141 6.13 7.09 -15.47
CA LEU A 141 6.75 6.32 -14.39
C LEU A 141 6.74 4.82 -14.65
N ALA A 142 5.83 4.29 -15.48
CA ALA A 142 5.71 2.87 -15.77
C ALA A 142 6.48 2.44 -17.02
N ASP A 143 7.35 1.43 -16.89
CA ASP A 143 7.94 0.77 -18.06
C ASP A 143 6.98 -0.32 -18.56
N ASN A 144 6.06 0.10 -19.43
CA ASN A 144 5.06 -0.81 -19.99
C ASN A 144 5.64 -2.03 -20.72
N GLY A 145 6.90 -1.99 -21.16
CA GLY A 145 7.55 -3.10 -21.86
C GLY A 145 7.88 -4.28 -20.95
N LEU A 146 7.96 -4.02 -19.64
CA LEU A 146 8.33 -5.00 -18.62
C LEU A 146 7.12 -5.48 -17.80
N ILE A 147 5.92 -5.01 -18.14
CA ILE A 147 4.69 -5.26 -17.38
C ILE A 147 3.68 -5.99 -18.28
N ASP A 148 3.40 -7.24 -17.95
CA ASP A 148 2.30 -8.00 -18.53
C ASP A 148 1.00 -7.80 -17.75
N VAL A 149 -0.10 -7.72 -18.50
CA VAL A 149 -1.44 -7.45 -17.97
C VAL A 149 -2.39 -8.54 -18.43
N LYS A 150 -2.86 -9.34 -17.47
CA LYS A 150 -3.90 -10.35 -17.68
C LYS A 150 -5.20 -9.93 -17.00
N VAL A 151 -6.32 -10.24 -17.64
CA VAL A 151 -7.65 -9.90 -17.09
C VAL A 151 -8.53 -11.13 -17.15
N ALA A 152 -9.05 -11.55 -16.00
CA ALA A 152 -10.01 -12.64 -15.86
C ALA A 152 -11.10 -12.22 -14.87
N ASP A 153 -12.37 -12.42 -15.23
CA ASP A 153 -13.53 -12.07 -14.40
C ASP A 153 -13.49 -10.64 -13.79
N SER A 154 -13.08 -9.66 -14.59
CA SER A 154 -12.88 -8.27 -14.15
C SER A 154 -11.78 -8.07 -13.09
N VAL A 155 -10.93 -9.07 -12.86
CA VAL A 155 -9.73 -8.98 -12.00
C VAL A 155 -8.52 -8.80 -12.90
N VAL A 156 -7.78 -7.72 -12.68
CA VAL A 156 -6.52 -7.45 -13.39
C VAL A 156 -5.39 -8.08 -12.59
N THR A 157 -4.62 -8.96 -13.23
CA THR A 157 -3.37 -9.48 -12.69
C THR A 157 -2.21 -8.81 -13.43
N LEU A 158 -1.39 -8.09 -12.68
CA LEU A 158 -0.17 -7.46 -13.15
C LEU A 158 1.02 -8.35 -12.83
N SER A 159 1.88 -8.59 -13.82
CA SER A 159 3.11 -9.37 -13.67
C SER A 159 4.25 -8.77 -14.48
N GLY A 160 5.50 -9.15 -14.20
CA GLY A 160 6.67 -8.62 -14.88
C GLY A 160 7.66 -8.03 -13.88
N THR A 161 8.27 -6.90 -14.16
CA THR A 161 9.27 -6.29 -13.27
C THR A 161 9.16 -4.78 -13.27
N VAL A 162 9.28 -4.16 -12.10
CA VAL A 162 9.31 -2.69 -11.95
C VAL A 162 10.59 -2.25 -11.25
N GLY A 163 11.13 -1.09 -11.61
CA GLY A 163 12.41 -0.59 -11.11
C GLY A 163 12.35 0.08 -9.73
N SER A 164 11.16 0.46 -9.27
CA SER A 164 10.96 1.12 -7.97
C SER A 164 9.62 0.79 -7.32
N LEU A 165 9.52 1.04 -6.00
CA LEU A 165 8.25 0.89 -5.28
C LEU A 165 7.19 1.88 -5.81
N ALA A 166 7.60 3.08 -6.18
CA ALA A 166 6.69 4.05 -6.75
C ALA A 166 6.20 3.66 -8.16
N GLU A 167 7.04 3.01 -8.97
CA GLU A 167 6.61 2.42 -10.25
C GLU A 167 5.61 1.28 -10.03
N LYS A 168 5.82 0.44 -9.00
CA LYS A 168 4.84 -0.57 -8.60
C LYS A 168 3.50 0.07 -8.25
N ASP A 169 3.54 1.10 -7.40
CA ASP A 169 2.35 1.82 -6.97
C ASP A 169 1.62 2.47 -8.14
N CYS A 170 2.33 3.18 -9.03
CA CYS A 170 1.70 3.84 -10.18
C CYS A 170 1.09 2.82 -11.15
N THR A 171 1.76 1.68 -11.39
CA THR A 171 1.25 0.59 -12.22
C THR A 171 -0.07 0.02 -11.65
N VAL A 172 -0.13 -0.16 -10.33
CA VAL A 172 -1.36 -0.60 -9.63
C VAL A 172 -2.45 0.49 -9.66
N LEU A 173 -2.06 1.77 -9.65
CA LEU A 173 -3.00 2.88 -9.79
C LEU A 173 -3.61 2.93 -11.20
N ASP A 174 -2.77 2.82 -12.23
CA ASP A 174 -3.15 2.84 -13.64
C ASP A 174 -4.09 1.69 -14.01
N ALA A 175 -3.89 0.52 -13.41
CA ALA A 175 -4.74 -0.64 -13.61
C ALA A 175 -6.15 -0.49 -13.00
N CYS A 176 -6.39 0.49 -12.13
CA CYS A 176 -7.72 0.76 -11.57
C CYS A 176 -8.54 1.62 -12.51
N ILE A 177 -9.12 0.94 -13.50
CA ILE A 177 -10.06 1.52 -14.46
C ILE A 177 -11.48 1.05 -14.20
N THR A 178 -12.44 1.71 -14.83
CA THR A 178 -13.85 1.28 -14.82
C THR A 178 -13.96 -0.15 -15.35
N GLY A 179 -14.69 -0.99 -14.62
CA GLY A 179 -14.90 -2.42 -14.90
C GLY A 179 -13.96 -3.37 -14.15
N VAL A 180 -12.96 -2.88 -13.41
CA VAL A 180 -11.99 -3.72 -12.67
C VAL A 180 -12.42 -3.92 -11.21
N LYS A 181 -12.82 -5.12 -10.80
CA LYS A 181 -13.21 -5.38 -9.40
C LYS A 181 -12.03 -5.34 -8.43
N LYS A 182 -10.87 -5.80 -8.89
CA LYS A 182 -9.66 -5.95 -8.08
C LYS A 182 -8.44 -5.90 -8.98
N VAL A 183 -7.35 -5.32 -8.49
CA VAL A 183 -6.03 -5.38 -9.11
C VAL A 183 -5.13 -6.19 -8.20
N ASP A 184 -4.64 -7.30 -8.73
CA ASP A 184 -3.64 -8.15 -8.09
C ASP A 184 -2.29 -7.89 -8.76
N SER A 185 -1.25 -7.63 -7.97
CA SER A 185 0.13 -7.43 -8.46
C SER A 185 1.15 -8.40 -7.85
N PRO A 186 0.81 -9.68 -7.56
CA PRO A 186 1.79 -10.59 -6.99
C PRO A 186 2.94 -10.86 -7.98
N GLY A 187 2.73 -10.70 -9.29
CA GLY A 187 3.77 -10.89 -10.28
C GLY A 187 4.69 -9.69 -10.52
N LEU A 188 4.59 -8.58 -9.77
CA LEU A 188 5.40 -7.36 -9.96
C LEU A 188 6.42 -7.16 -8.82
N PRO A 189 7.53 -7.91 -8.78
CA PRO A 189 8.68 -7.57 -7.94
C PRO A 189 9.27 -6.21 -8.33
N VAL A 190 9.76 -5.51 -7.31
CA VAL A 190 10.59 -4.32 -7.49
C VAL A 190 12.03 -4.78 -7.67
N GLU A 191 12.54 -4.79 -8.91
CA GLU A 191 13.90 -5.19 -9.23
C GLU A 191 14.66 -4.06 -9.91
N ARG A 192 15.77 -3.67 -9.30
CA ARG A 192 16.55 -2.47 -9.65
C ARG A 192 17.29 -2.55 -10.99
N TRP A 193 17.31 -3.70 -11.65
CA TRP A 193 18.01 -3.93 -12.91
C TRP A 193 17.06 -3.97 -14.12
N ALA A 194 15.75 -3.80 -13.90
CA ALA A 194 14.74 -3.94 -14.94
C ALA A 194 14.86 -2.87 -16.04
N ARG A 195 15.42 -1.69 -15.74
CA ARG A 195 15.69 -0.67 -16.76
C ARG A 195 17.15 -0.70 -17.15
N ASP A 196 17.34 -0.82 -18.46
CA ASP A 196 18.63 -1.06 -19.05
C ASP A 196 19.66 0.01 -18.72
N GLU A 197 20.90 -0.44 -18.67
CA GLU A 197 22.07 0.31 -18.28
C GLU A 197 22.64 1.08 -19.53
N ASP A 198 22.49 2.40 -19.61
CA ASP A 198 23.55 3.29 -20.15
C ASP A 198 24.45 3.78 -19.00
N MET A 199 24.32 3.12 -17.84
CA MET A 199 25.23 3.24 -16.70
C MET A 199 25.77 1.85 -16.29
N ARG A 200 26.07 1.01 -17.31
CA ARG A 200 26.52 -0.39 -17.21
C ARG A 200 27.81 -0.54 -16.46
N ALA A 201 27.83 -1.44 -15.47
CA ALA A 201 28.85 -2.48 -15.37
C ALA A 201 28.70 -3.26 -14.06
N GLY A 202 27.88 -4.31 -14.11
CA GLY A 202 28.15 -5.54 -13.37
C GLY A 202 27.58 -5.63 -11.97
N LYS A 203 26.33 -6.12 -11.88
CA LYS A 203 26.02 -7.31 -11.06
C LYS A 203 24.58 -7.76 -11.30
N CYS A 204 24.46 -8.83 -12.07
CA CYS A 204 23.32 -9.72 -12.01
C CYS A 204 23.41 -10.53 -10.70
N VAL A 205 22.38 -10.49 -9.86
CA VAL A 205 22.09 -11.59 -8.93
C VAL A 205 20.57 -11.70 -8.84
N GLU A 206 20.02 -12.82 -9.31
CA GLU A 206 18.66 -13.24 -8.94
C GLU A 206 18.57 -13.21 -7.41
N LYS A 207 17.71 -12.37 -6.86
CA LYS A 207 17.51 -12.32 -5.41
C LYS A 207 16.84 -13.61 -4.97
N THR A 208 17.64 -14.50 -4.39
CA THR A 208 17.11 -15.70 -3.73
C THR A 208 16.13 -15.30 -2.61
N VAL A 209 15.27 -16.23 -2.20
CA VAL A 209 14.41 -16.09 -1.00
C VAL A 209 15.17 -15.46 0.18
N ALA A 210 16.46 -15.76 0.31
CA ALA A 210 17.34 -15.22 1.35
C ALA A 210 17.55 -13.70 1.27
N GLU A 211 17.60 -13.09 0.09
CA GLU A 211 17.80 -11.64 -0.04
C GLU A 211 16.50 -10.85 0.18
N LEU A 212 15.36 -11.43 -0.19
CA LEU A 212 14.04 -10.89 0.14
C LEU A 212 13.80 -10.95 1.65
N PHE A 213 14.11 -12.10 2.24
CA PHE A 213 14.11 -12.30 3.68
C PHE A 213 14.99 -11.28 4.39
N ARG A 214 16.24 -11.06 3.92
CA ARG A 214 17.12 -10.02 4.46
C ARG A 214 16.54 -8.63 4.35
N ALA A 215 15.96 -8.23 3.22
CA ALA A 215 15.42 -6.88 3.08
C ALA A 215 14.24 -6.61 4.05
N VAL A 216 13.40 -7.61 4.29
CA VAL A 216 12.31 -7.53 5.27
C VAL A 216 12.85 -7.55 6.69
N GLU A 217 13.81 -8.42 7.00
CA GLU A 217 14.47 -8.44 8.31
C GLU A 217 15.22 -7.14 8.60
N ASP A 218 15.92 -6.58 7.62
CA ASP A 218 16.60 -5.29 7.74
C ASP A 218 15.55 -4.21 8.07
N ALA A 219 14.45 -4.12 7.32
CA ALA A 219 13.38 -3.15 7.58
C ALA A 219 12.80 -3.30 9.01
N PHE A 220 12.59 -4.54 9.47
CA PHE A 220 12.13 -4.81 10.83
C PHE A 220 13.18 -4.48 11.90
N LEU A 221 14.47 -4.69 11.62
CA LEU A 221 15.55 -4.29 12.51
C LEU A 221 15.56 -2.77 12.71
N PHE A 222 15.28 -2.01 11.65
CA PHE A 222 15.27 -0.55 11.64
C PHE A 222 13.96 0.08 12.15
N ASP A 223 12.85 -0.67 12.28
CA ASP A 223 11.67 -0.22 13.04
C ASP A 223 11.71 -0.77 14.48
N PRO A 224 11.98 0.07 15.50
CA PRO A 224 11.95 -0.34 16.90
C PRO A 224 10.62 -0.96 17.34
N ARG A 225 9.51 -0.65 16.67
CA ARG A 225 8.17 -1.20 16.94
C ARG A 225 8.03 -2.66 16.54
N THR A 226 8.89 -3.17 15.67
CA THR A 226 8.85 -4.54 15.16
C THR A 226 10.07 -5.34 15.65
N ASN A 227 11.25 -4.71 15.73
CA ASN A 227 12.49 -5.27 16.26
C ASN A 227 12.32 -5.89 17.66
N SER A 228 11.59 -5.22 18.57
CA SER A 228 11.41 -5.69 19.96
C SER A 228 10.63 -7.00 20.10
N PHE A 229 9.92 -7.46 19.06
CA PHE A 229 9.00 -8.60 19.15
C PHE A 229 9.54 -9.90 18.56
N ASN A 230 10.79 -9.93 18.06
CA ASN A 230 11.38 -11.13 17.43
C ASN A 230 10.39 -11.79 16.44
N ILE A 231 9.85 -10.97 15.53
CA ILE A 231 8.90 -11.42 14.51
C ILE A 231 9.62 -12.44 13.63
N ARG A 232 9.09 -13.67 13.56
CA ARG A 232 9.62 -14.67 12.63
C ARG A 232 8.96 -14.47 11.28
N THR A 233 9.73 -13.99 10.33
CA THR A 233 9.39 -13.98 8.92
C THR A 233 9.56 -15.39 8.37
N GLU A 234 8.58 -15.88 7.64
CA GLU A 234 8.78 -17.00 6.73
C GLU A 234 8.51 -16.49 5.33
N VAL A 235 9.50 -16.63 4.45
CA VAL A 235 9.38 -16.29 3.05
C VAL A 235 9.29 -17.59 2.28
N SER A 236 8.12 -17.89 1.72
CA SER A 236 7.94 -19.01 0.79
C SER A 236 7.72 -18.44 -0.60
N GLY A 237 8.75 -18.57 -1.44
CA GLY A 237 8.85 -17.84 -2.71
C GLY A 237 8.99 -16.34 -2.46
N ASP A 238 7.86 -15.67 -2.36
CA ASP A 238 7.71 -14.24 -2.57
C ASP A 238 6.66 -13.60 -1.63
N THR A 239 6.01 -14.47 -0.86
CA THR A 239 4.99 -14.20 0.13
C THR A 239 5.66 -14.16 1.49
N VAL A 240 5.55 -13.02 2.17
CA VAL A 240 6.04 -12.87 3.53
C VAL A 240 4.92 -13.28 4.47
N THR A 241 5.08 -14.45 5.07
CA THR A 241 4.21 -14.88 6.17
C THR A 241 4.83 -14.40 7.46
N LEU A 242 4.14 -13.53 8.17
CA LEU A 242 4.55 -13.12 9.51
C LEU A 242 3.98 -14.13 10.50
N ARG A 243 4.84 -14.93 11.12
CA ARG A 243 4.45 -15.90 12.16
C ARG A 243 4.85 -15.39 13.54
N ARG A 244 3.95 -15.63 14.49
CA ARG A 244 4.03 -15.41 15.97
C ARG A 244 3.15 -14.26 16.47
N THR A 245 2.74 -14.41 17.74
CA THR A 245 2.03 -13.44 18.57
C THR A 245 2.79 -12.12 18.62
N VAL A 246 2.33 -11.14 17.85
CA VAL A 246 2.65 -9.74 18.09
C VAL A 246 1.67 -9.27 19.17
N ASN A 247 2.15 -9.07 20.39
CA ASN A 247 1.30 -8.81 21.56
C ASN A 247 0.67 -7.39 21.57
N SER A 248 0.77 -6.67 20.46
CA SER A 248 0.22 -5.33 20.29
C SER A 248 -0.29 -5.14 18.86
N LEU A 249 -1.52 -4.67 18.72
CA LEU A 249 -2.11 -4.30 17.44
C LEU A 249 -1.27 -3.26 16.69
N ALA A 250 -0.57 -2.38 17.42
CA ALA A 250 0.31 -1.37 16.85
C ALA A 250 1.54 -1.99 16.17
N ALA A 251 2.20 -2.95 16.82
CA ALA A 251 3.34 -3.65 16.25
C ALA A 251 2.93 -4.54 15.07
N LYS A 252 1.72 -5.12 15.09
CA LYS A 252 1.16 -5.87 13.96
C LYS A 252 0.96 -4.98 12.73
N ARG A 253 0.40 -3.79 12.93
CA ARG A 253 0.20 -2.80 11.87
C ARG A 253 1.53 -2.24 11.33
N ALA A 254 2.49 -2.00 12.21
CA ALA A 254 3.84 -1.56 11.83
C ALA A 254 4.54 -2.61 10.96
N ALA A 255 4.58 -3.88 11.40
CA ALA A 255 5.19 -4.96 10.63
C ALA A 255 4.53 -5.16 9.26
N ALA A 256 3.20 -5.07 9.20
CA ALA A 256 2.48 -5.13 7.93
C ALA A 256 2.79 -3.93 7.02
N ALA A 257 2.94 -2.73 7.58
CA ALA A 257 3.32 -1.53 6.83
C ALA A 257 4.75 -1.63 6.31
N ASP A 258 5.72 -1.95 7.17
CA ASP A 258 7.13 -2.08 6.81
C ASP A 258 7.33 -3.18 5.75
N ALA A 259 6.63 -4.32 5.88
CA ALA A 259 6.65 -5.38 4.89
C ALA A 259 6.09 -4.91 3.55
N ARG A 260 4.94 -4.23 3.53
CA ARG A 260 4.35 -3.67 2.30
C ARG A 260 5.27 -2.63 1.64
N SER A 261 5.98 -1.86 2.44
CA SER A 261 6.86 -0.79 1.99
C SER A 261 8.26 -1.28 1.64
N THR A 262 8.52 -2.58 1.72
CA THR A 262 9.78 -3.23 1.32
C THR A 262 9.71 -3.73 -0.12
N ALA A 263 10.71 -3.33 -0.92
CA ALA A 263 10.86 -3.76 -2.31
C ALA A 263 10.89 -5.29 -2.45
N GLY A 264 9.97 -5.83 -3.25
CA GLY A 264 9.86 -7.25 -3.54
C GLY A 264 8.75 -8.00 -2.77
N VAL A 265 8.20 -7.45 -1.70
CA VAL A 265 7.10 -8.10 -0.95
C VAL A 265 5.79 -8.07 -1.77
N ARG A 266 5.15 -9.23 -1.94
CA ARG A 266 3.98 -9.42 -2.83
C ARG A 266 2.65 -9.65 -2.11
N GLU A 267 2.67 -10.26 -0.93
CA GLU A 267 1.50 -10.48 -0.10
C GLU A 267 1.96 -10.63 1.37
N GLU A 268 1.27 -9.98 2.31
CA GLU A 268 1.46 -10.18 3.76
C GLU A 268 0.28 -10.98 4.29
N LYS A 269 0.54 -12.18 4.80
CA LYS A 269 -0.46 -12.98 5.49
C LYS A 269 -0.16 -13.00 6.97
N ASN A 270 -1.12 -12.49 7.74
CA ASN A 270 -1.03 -12.44 9.19
C ASN A 270 -1.89 -13.53 9.82
N PHE A 271 -1.25 -14.53 10.41
CA PHE A 271 -1.96 -15.60 11.10
C PHE A 271 -2.00 -15.31 12.61
N PRO A 272 -3.19 -15.08 13.21
CA PRO A 272 -3.33 -15.20 14.65
C PRO A 272 -3.15 -16.68 15.00
N THR A 273 -2.05 -17.03 15.68
CA THR A 273 -1.91 -18.37 16.24
C THR A 273 -2.92 -18.54 17.38
N TRP A 274 -4.02 -19.27 17.16
CA TRP A 274 -4.82 -19.87 18.24
C TRP A 274 -4.04 -21.05 18.85
N PRO A 275 -4.24 -21.41 20.13
CA PRO A 275 -3.23 -22.06 20.96
C PRO A 275 -2.98 -23.51 20.53
N LEU A 276 -1.84 -24.01 21.01
CA LEU A 276 -1.54 -25.43 21.14
C LEU A 276 -2.80 -26.15 21.62
N ALA A 277 -3.28 -27.12 20.83
CA ALA A 277 -4.25 -28.08 21.31
C ALA A 277 -3.69 -28.71 22.60
N GLY A 278 -4.46 -28.63 23.70
CA GLY A 278 -4.31 -29.57 24.82
C GLY A 278 -4.45 -31.00 24.28
N THR A 279 -3.81 -32.02 24.86
CA THR A 279 -3.44 -32.28 26.25
C THR A 279 -2.26 -33.24 26.26
#